data_AF-A0A4R5G3X2-F1
#
_entry.id   AF-A0A4R5G3X2-F1
#
_cell.length_a   1.000
_cell.length_b   1.000
_cell.length_c   1.000
_cell.angle_alpha   90.00
_cell.angle_beta   90.00
_cell.angle_gamma   90.00
#
_symmetry.space_group_name_H-M   'P 1'
#
loop_
_entity.id
_entity.type
_entity.pdbx_description
1 polymer ?
#
loop_
_entity_poly.entity_id
_entity_poly.type
_entity_poly.pdbx_seq_one_letter_code
_entity_poly.pdbx_strand_id
1 'polypeptide(L)'
;MKMNQRNGSIMLTLWEVKMMNKQEVIDEIENAIPDFVLNDFQRGKETGLTYALELVEELDEPRKPVVPQFVADWYEEHKDDFEFNIYCLCVDFHDHPVKLDNRIRRWFSNTSNKSIQTLVAMHFFGYEVEKEKLYTVEIPNPNSPEHFVLRKNGVNKIVADCYLSNNWKLYKNTWLTESEIKKDFEWAWQFAEEVEE
;
A
#
# COMPACT_ATOMS: atom_id res chain seq x y z
N MET A 1 38.19 -22.09 36.03
CA MET A 1 37.99 -20.70 35.55
C MET A 1 36.60 -20.65 34.92
N LYS A 2 35.59 -20.18 35.68
CA LYS A 2 34.18 -20.15 35.22
C LYS A 2 33.97 -18.87 34.40
N MET A 3 33.70 -19.00 33.10
CA MET A 3 33.22 -17.89 32.28
C MET A 3 31.77 -17.62 32.62
N ASN A 4 31.51 -16.41 33.10
CA ASN A 4 30.20 -15.94 33.51
C ASN A 4 29.43 -15.54 32.25
N GLN A 5 28.49 -16.37 31.80
CA GLN A 5 27.47 -15.97 30.84
C GLN A 5 26.47 -15.05 31.55
N ARG A 6 26.74 -13.75 31.53
CA ARG A 6 25.76 -12.70 31.81
C ARG A 6 26.06 -11.54 30.89
N ASN A 7 25.49 -11.58 29.68
CA ASN A 7 25.28 -10.42 28.80
C ASN A 7 24.14 -10.74 27.81
N GLY A 8 23.08 -11.39 28.29
CA GLY A 8 21.91 -11.78 27.48
C GLY A 8 20.66 -10.96 27.77
N SER A 9 20.78 -9.75 28.35
CA SER A 9 19.59 -8.98 28.77
C SER A 9 19.82 -7.47 28.83
N ILE A 10 20.65 -6.92 27.93
CA ILE A 10 20.83 -5.46 27.81
C ILE A 10 20.63 -4.98 26.36
N MET A 11 20.44 -5.87 25.38
CA MET A 11 20.32 -5.51 23.96
C MET A 11 18.88 -5.31 23.45
N LEU A 12 17.86 -5.30 24.32
CA LEU A 12 16.45 -5.27 23.88
C LEU A 12 15.61 -4.09 24.36
N THR A 13 16.14 -3.12 25.12
CA THR A 13 15.28 -2.08 25.74
C THR A 13 15.63 -0.65 25.32
N LEU A 14 16.34 -0.43 24.22
CA LEU A 14 16.71 0.91 23.75
C LEU A 14 16.29 1.23 22.31
N TRP A 15 15.63 0.30 21.59
CA TRP A 15 15.23 0.51 20.19
C TRP A 15 13.77 0.19 19.85
N GLU A 16 12.95 -0.30 20.79
CA GLU A 16 11.49 -0.21 20.63
C GLU A 16 11.08 1.23 20.92
N VAL A 17 11.33 2.13 19.97
CA VAL A 17 10.62 3.41 19.94
C VAL A 17 9.14 3.04 19.84
N LYS A 18 8.42 3.12 20.97
CA LYS A 18 6.95 3.03 20.96
C LYS A 18 6.45 4.18 20.09
N MET A 19 6.19 3.90 18.83
CA MET A 19 5.57 4.84 17.91
C MET A 19 4.10 4.92 18.29
N MET A 20 3.73 5.98 19.01
CA MET A 20 2.32 6.24 19.31
C MET A 20 1.64 6.81 18.07
N ASN A 21 0.48 6.29 17.74
CA ASN A 21 -0.38 6.94 16.74
C ASN A 21 -1.11 8.14 17.36
N LYS A 22 -1.66 9.01 16.52
CA LYS A 22 -2.33 10.24 16.96
C LYS A 22 -3.42 9.97 17.99
N GLN A 23 -4.24 8.94 17.80
CA GLN A 23 -5.33 8.59 18.71
C GLN A 23 -4.80 8.13 20.08
N GLU A 24 -3.73 7.33 20.11
CA GLU A 24 -3.10 6.93 21.37
C GLU A 24 -2.58 8.12 22.17
N VAL A 25 -2.05 9.16 21.50
CA VAL A 25 -1.61 10.39 22.17
C VAL A 25 -2.80 11.17 22.73
N ILE A 26 -3.89 11.28 21.95
CA ILE A 26 -5.14 11.90 22.38
C ILE A 26 -5.68 11.20 23.63
N ASP A 27 -5.82 9.87 23.58
CA ASP A 27 -6.32 9.06 24.68
C ASP A 27 -5.44 9.21 25.94
N GLU A 28 -4.11 9.23 25.79
CA GLU A 28 -3.20 9.45 26.91
C GLU A 28 -3.34 10.85 27.53
N ILE A 29 -3.54 11.90 26.72
CA ILE A 29 -3.78 13.27 27.21
C ILE A 29 -5.13 13.37 27.92
N GLU A 30 -6.21 12.85 27.33
CA GLU A 30 -7.55 12.85 27.92
C GLU A 30 -7.56 12.16 29.27
N ASN A 31 -6.93 10.98 29.37
CA ASN A 31 -6.81 10.23 30.63
C ASN A 31 -5.94 10.95 31.68
N ALA A 32 -5.09 11.90 31.27
CA ALA A 32 -4.24 12.67 32.18
C ALA A 32 -4.93 13.94 32.74
N ILE A 33 -6.05 14.36 32.14
CA ILE A 33 -6.86 15.50 32.59
C ILE A 33 -7.59 15.12 33.89
N PRO A 34 -7.50 15.92 34.97
CA PRO A 34 -8.17 15.60 36.23
C PRO A 34 -9.70 15.72 36.10
N ASP A 35 -10.44 14.73 36.61
CA ASP A 35 -11.92 14.77 36.69
C ASP A 35 -12.45 15.95 37.54
N PHE A 36 -11.66 16.39 38.53
CA PHE A 36 -12.01 17.47 39.45
C PHE A 36 -10.82 18.39 39.70
N VAL A 37 -11.10 19.69 39.68
CA VAL A 37 -10.12 20.76 39.95
C VAL A 37 -10.32 21.28 41.37
N LEU A 38 -9.37 20.97 42.26
CA LEU A 38 -9.44 21.30 43.69
C LEU A 38 -8.49 22.44 44.10
N ASN A 39 -7.52 22.79 43.25
CA ASN A 39 -6.56 23.87 43.51
C ASN A 39 -6.03 24.50 42.22
N ASP A 40 -5.36 25.65 42.36
CA ASP A 40 -4.83 26.42 41.23
C ASP A 40 -3.77 25.64 40.42
N PHE A 41 -3.03 24.73 41.06
CA PHE A 41 -2.07 23.85 40.37
C PHE A 41 -2.79 22.90 39.40
N GLN A 42 -3.88 22.25 39.85
CA GLN A 42 -4.68 21.38 38.99
C GLN A 42 -5.36 22.15 37.86
N ARG A 43 -5.81 23.39 38.11
CA ARG A 43 -6.36 24.26 37.06
C ARG A 43 -5.31 24.58 35.98
N GLY A 44 -4.08 24.87 36.39
CA GLY A 44 -2.97 25.09 35.46
C GLY A 44 -2.66 23.82 34.64
N LYS A 45 -2.65 22.65 35.28
CA LYS A 45 -2.44 21.36 34.60
C LYS A 45 -3.54 21.06 33.58
N GLU A 46 -4.81 21.19 33.96
CA GLU A 46 -5.97 21.03 33.08
C GLU A 46 -5.84 21.95 31.86
N THR A 47 -5.64 23.26 32.09
CA THR A 47 -5.49 24.25 31.00
C THR A 47 -4.37 23.87 30.02
N GLY A 48 -3.21 23.42 30.54
CA GLY A 48 -2.09 23.01 29.71
C GLY A 48 -2.36 21.74 28.90
N LEU A 49 -3.04 20.76 29.48
CA LEU A 49 -3.41 19.52 28.78
C LEU A 49 -4.50 19.75 27.74
N THR A 50 -5.50 20.60 28.03
CA THR A 50 -6.52 20.98 27.05
C THR A 50 -5.89 21.68 25.85
N TYR A 51 -4.97 22.62 26.07
CA TYR A 51 -4.25 23.27 24.97
C TYR A 51 -3.38 22.28 24.17
N ALA A 52 -2.72 21.33 24.86
CA ALA A 52 -1.96 20.29 24.18
C ALA A 52 -2.88 19.38 23.34
N LEU A 53 -4.08 19.05 23.84
CA LEU A 53 -5.08 18.27 23.11
C LEU A 53 -5.53 18.99 21.84
N GLU A 54 -5.86 20.29 21.93
CA GLU A 54 -6.21 21.13 20.77
C GLU A 54 -5.11 21.09 19.70
N LEU A 55 -3.84 21.25 20.10
CA LEU A 55 -2.72 21.18 19.15
C LEU A 55 -2.56 19.80 18.52
N VAL A 56 -2.75 18.72 19.29
CA VAL A 56 -2.65 17.35 18.76
C VAL A 56 -3.80 17.05 17.81
N GLU A 57 -5.02 17.50 18.12
CA GLU A 57 -6.19 17.37 17.23
C GLU A 57 -5.96 18.08 15.88
N GLU A 58 -5.24 19.19 15.86
CA GLU A 58 -4.84 19.91 14.64
C GLU A 58 -3.71 19.22 13.84
N LEU A 59 -2.97 18.25 14.41
CA LEU A 59 -1.92 17.55 13.67
C LEU A 59 -2.52 16.68 12.57
N ASP A 60 -1.96 16.74 11.37
CA ASP A 60 -2.32 15.81 10.31
C ASP A 60 -1.92 14.38 10.71
N GLU A 61 -2.80 13.42 10.44
CA GLU A 61 -2.39 12.01 10.51
C GLU A 61 -1.29 11.73 9.47
N PRO A 62 -0.34 10.83 9.79
CA PRO A 62 0.67 10.43 8.84
C PRO A 62 -0.03 9.84 7.61
N ARG A 63 0.14 10.50 6.47
CA ARG A 63 -0.50 10.08 5.21
C ARG A 63 0.04 8.72 4.80
N LYS A 64 -0.85 7.75 4.72
CA LYS A 64 -0.56 6.43 4.16
C LYS A 64 -0.19 6.59 2.69
N PRO A 65 0.96 6.07 2.24
CA PRO A 65 1.28 6.05 0.83
C PRO A 65 0.28 5.14 0.08
N VAL A 66 -0.15 5.60 -1.09
CA VAL A 66 -0.86 4.78 -2.06
C VAL A 66 0.18 4.14 -2.98
N VAL A 67 0.21 2.81 -3.06
CA VAL A 67 1.23 2.07 -3.82
C VAL A 67 0.63 1.07 -4.79
N PRO A 68 1.28 0.78 -5.92
CA PRO A 68 0.84 -0.29 -6.82
C PRO A 68 0.80 -1.66 -6.13
N GLN A 69 -0.11 -2.55 -6.56
CA GLN A 69 -0.27 -3.89 -5.97
C GLN A 69 1.05 -4.69 -5.94
N PHE A 70 1.86 -4.67 -7.00
CA PHE A 70 3.14 -5.41 -7.01
C PHE A 70 4.16 -4.90 -5.98
N VAL A 71 4.05 -3.64 -5.54
CA VAL A 71 4.89 -3.08 -4.46
C VAL A 71 4.39 -3.56 -3.11
N ALA A 72 3.07 -3.59 -2.91
CA ALA A 72 2.46 -4.17 -1.72
C ALA A 72 2.81 -5.65 -1.57
N ASP A 73 2.68 -6.44 -2.65
CA ASP A 73 3.02 -7.87 -2.66
C ASP A 73 4.50 -8.08 -2.27
N TRP A 74 5.41 -7.31 -2.88
CA TRP A 74 6.83 -7.36 -2.52
C TRP A 74 7.05 -6.98 -1.05
N TYR A 75 6.41 -5.92 -0.57
CA TYR A 75 6.55 -5.49 0.83
C TYR A 75 6.09 -6.56 1.81
N GLU A 76 4.92 -7.17 1.59
CA GLU A 76 4.38 -8.21 2.48
C GLU A 76 5.28 -9.46 2.55
N GLU A 77 5.94 -9.81 1.46
CA GLU A 77 6.93 -10.90 1.42
C GLU A 77 8.23 -10.58 2.18
N HIS A 78 8.54 -9.29 2.38
CA HIS A 78 9.85 -8.82 2.84
C HIS A 78 9.81 -7.96 4.13
N LYS A 79 8.64 -7.77 4.75
CA LYS A 79 8.46 -6.87 5.90
C LYS A 79 9.07 -7.37 7.22
N ASP A 80 9.26 -8.68 7.38
CA ASP A 80 9.69 -9.28 8.66
C ASP A 80 11.16 -8.95 9.00
N ASP A 81 12.03 -8.86 7.98
CA ASP A 81 13.41 -8.37 8.08
C ASP A 81 13.61 -7.17 7.14
N PHE A 82 12.78 -6.14 7.38
CA PHE A 82 12.62 -5.03 6.45
C PHE A 82 13.94 -4.33 6.12
N GLU A 83 14.77 -4.01 7.12
CA GLU A 83 16.06 -3.33 6.90
C GLU A 83 17.01 -4.18 6.05
N PHE A 84 17.14 -5.47 6.35
CA PHE A 84 18.00 -6.38 5.60
C PHE A 84 17.49 -6.59 4.17
N ASN A 85 16.17 -6.68 3.98
CA ASN A 85 15.57 -6.86 2.66
C ASN A 85 15.71 -5.61 1.78
N ILE A 86 15.63 -4.40 2.36
CA ILE A 86 15.95 -3.16 1.64
C ILE A 86 17.44 -3.12 1.26
N TYR A 87 18.33 -3.53 2.16
CA TYR A 87 19.77 -3.66 1.85
C TYR A 87 20.00 -4.65 0.69
N CYS A 88 19.41 -5.86 0.78
CA CYS A 88 19.51 -6.87 -0.27
C CYS A 88 18.98 -6.36 -1.61
N LEU A 89 17.84 -5.66 -1.60
CA LEU A 89 17.29 -5.02 -2.79
C LEU A 89 18.34 -4.08 -3.41
N CYS A 90 18.94 -3.18 -2.62
CA CYS A 90 19.97 -2.25 -3.09
C CYS A 90 21.22 -2.95 -3.65
N VAL A 91 21.65 -4.07 -3.05
CA VAL A 91 22.79 -4.87 -3.52
C VAL A 91 22.46 -5.62 -4.80
N ASP A 92 21.29 -6.26 -4.88
CA ASP A 92 20.85 -7.00 -6.06
C ASP A 92 20.69 -6.10 -7.29
N PHE A 93 20.33 -4.83 -7.08
CA PHE A 93 20.36 -3.80 -8.12
C PHE A 93 21.74 -3.62 -8.75
N HIS A 94 22.80 -3.74 -7.95
CA HIS A 94 24.19 -3.54 -8.36
C HIS A 94 24.79 -4.82 -8.96
N ASP A 95 24.57 -5.98 -8.32
CA ASP A 95 25.30 -7.21 -8.61
C ASP A 95 24.53 -8.22 -9.50
N HIS A 96 23.19 -8.20 -9.49
CA HIS A 96 22.37 -9.25 -10.10
C HIS A 96 21.15 -8.71 -10.89
N PRO A 97 21.37 -8.02 -12.03
CA PRO A 97 20.32 -7.34 -12.77
C PRO A 97 19.19 -8.24 -13.33
N VAL A 98 19.32 -9.56 -13.26
CA VAL A 98 18.41 -10.54 -13.91
C VAL A 98 17.46 -11.24 -12.93
N LYS A 99 17.66 -11.12 -11.60
CA LYS A 99 16.93 -11.95 -10.60
C LYS A 99 15.64 -11.31 -10.04
N LEU A 100 15.49 -10.00 -10.11
CA LEU A 100 14.33 -9.28 -9.58
C LEU A 100 13.18 -9.22 -10.60
N ASP A 101 11.92 -9.19 -10.12
CA ASP A 101 10.81 -8.73 -10.98
C ASP A 101 11.19 -7.37 -11.57
N ASN A 102 11.22 -7.28 -12.89
CA ASN A 102 11.55 -6.05 -13.60
C ASN A 102 10.68 -4.87 -13.16
N ARG A 103 9.46 -5.12 -12.64
CA ARG A 103 8.53 -4.10 -12.16
C ARG A 103 8.98 -3.48 -10.84
N ILE A 104 9.29 -4.27 -9.80
CA ILE A 104 9.78 -3.72 -8.52
C ILE A 104 11.11 -3.00 -8.72
N ARG A 105 11.97 -3.55 -9.58
CA ARG A 105 13.24 -2.94 -9.94
C ARG A 105 13.07 -1.58 -10.63
N ARG A 106 12.18 -1.51 -11.62
CA ARG A 106 11.90 -0.24 -12.32
C ARG A 106 11.22 0.77 -11.39
N TRP A 107 10.34 0.31 -10.53
CA TRP A 107 9.65 1.16 -9.56
C TRP A 107 10.62 1.73 -8.52
N PHE A 108 11.51 0.89 -7.96
CA PHE A 108 12.43 1.30 -6.90
C PHE A 108 13.54 2.24 -7.40
N SER A 109 13.99 2.09 -8.65
CA SER A 109 14.99 2.96 -9.26
C SER A 109 14.44 4.29 -9.79
N ASN A 110 13.12 4.46 -9.90
CA ASN A 110 12.51 5.72 -10.30
C ASN A 110 12.47 6.69 -9.11
N THR A 111 13.31 7.72 -9.14
CA THR A 111 13.40 8.73 -8.07
C THR A 111 12.09 9.48 -7.82
N SER A 112 11.21 9.56 -8.82
CA SER A 112 9.88 10.19 -8.67
C SER A 112 8.99 9.43 -7.70
N ASN A 113 9.20 8.12 -7.55
CA ASN A 113 8.43 7.26 -6.65
C ASN A 113 8.86 7.40 -5.19
N LYS A 114 10.01 8.06 -4.92
CA LYS A 114 10.60 8.17 -3.58
C LYS A 114 10.63 6.82 -2.85
N SER A 115 10.98 5.76 -3.58
CA SER A 115 10.79 4.35 -3.22
C SER A 115 11.20 3.97 -1.79
N ILE A 116 12.38 4.39 -1.34
CA ILE A 116 12.85 4.14 0.04
C ILE A 116 11.94 4.84 1.06
N GLN A 117 11.62 6.12 0.84
CA GLN A 117 10.73 6.87 1.74
C GLN A 117 9.33 6.24 1.78
N THR A 118 8.84 5.80 0.62
CA THR A 118 7.55 5.12 0.49
C THR A 118 7.55 3.81 1.26
N LEU A 119 8.55 2.94 1.08
CA LEU A 119 8.63 1.66 1.80
C LEU A 119 8.76 1.86 3.32
N VAL A 120 9.55 2.85 3.75
CA VAL A 120 9.65 3.23 5.18
C VAL A 120 8.30 3.71 5.71
N ALA A 121 7.59 4.56 4.96
CA ALA A 121 6.26 5.03 5.34
C ALA A 121 5.24 3.87 5.40
N MET A 122 5.29 2.93 4.45
CA MET A 122 4.48 1.70 4.50
C MET A 122 4.73 0.91 5.78
N HIS A 123 5.99 0.82 6.22
CA HIS A 123 6.38 0.08 7.41
C HIS A 123 5.90 0.70 8.72
N PHE A 124 5.96 2.03 8.83
CA PHE A 124 5.56 2.74 10.06
C PHE A 124 4.09 3.12 10.13
N PHE A 125 3.49 3.49 9.00
CA PHE A 125 2.16 4.10 8.97
C PHE A 125 1.11 3.21 8.28
N GLY A 126 1.52 2.05 7.76
CA GLY A 126 0.71 1.26 6.85
C GLY A 126 0.61 1.92 5.48
N TYR A 127 -0.24 1.36 4.61
CA TYR A 127 -0.37 1.84 3.23
C TYR A 127 -1.73 1.49 2.64
N GLU A 128 -2.04 2.11 1.52
CA GLU A 128 -3.18 1.78 0.69
C GLU A 128 -2.68 1.25 -0.65
N VAL A 129 -3.41 0.29 -1.23
CA VAL A 129 -3.08 -0.18 -2.57
C VAL A 129 -3.86 0.66 -3.58
N GLU A 130 -3.16 1.14 -4.61
CA GLU A 130 -3.76 1.81 -5.75
C GLU A 130 -4.84 0.89 -6.35
N LYS A 131 -6.09 1.37 -6.38
CA LYS A 131 -7.15 0.65 -7.07
C LYS A 131 -6.76 0.53 -8.54
N GLU A 132 -6.43 -0.69 -8.96
CA GLU A 132 -6.03 -0.94 -10.34
C GLU A 132 -7.20 -0.60 -11.26
N LYS A 133 -6.98 0.36 -12.18
CA LYS A 133 -8.00 0.74 -13.17
C LYS A 133 -8.35 -0.48 -14.01
N LEU A 134 -9.64 -0.83 -14.02
CA LEU A 134 -10.17 -1.90 -14.82
C LEU A 134 -10.79 -1.34 -16.09
N TYR A 135 -10.67 -2.12 -17.16
CA TYR A 135 -11.17 -1.77 -18.47
C TYR A 135 -11.97 -2.93 -19.02
N THR A 136 -13.00 -2.60 -19.78
CA THR A 136 -13.66 -3.53 -20.68
C THR A 136 -13.21 -3.25 -22.12
N VAL A 137 -13.15 -4.29 -22.95
CA VAL A 137 -12.77 -4.13 -24.36
C VAL A 137 -13.80 -4.86 -25.22
N GLU A 138 -14.60 -4.08 -25.95
CA GLU A 138 -15.52 -4.58 -26.96
C GLU A 138 -14.93 -4.33 -28.36
N ILE A 139 -14.68 -5.40 -29.10
CA ILE A 139 -14.19 -5.34 -30.47
C ILE A 139 -15.38 -5.03 -31.39
N PRO A 140 -15.37 -3.90 -32.11
CA PRO A 140 -16.52 -3.49 -32.91
C PRO A 140 -16.74 -4.44 -34.08
N ASN A 141 -17.98 -4.91 -34.22
CA ASN A 141 -18.43 -5.67 -35.38
C ASN A 141 -19.72 -5.05 -35.96
N PRO A 142 -19.62 -4.11 -36.92
CA PRO A 142 -20.78 -3.36 -37.41
C PRO A 142 -21.80 -4.20 -38.17
N ASN A 143 -21.46 -5.45 -38.52
CA ASN A 143 -22.31 -6.34 -39.32
C ASN A 143 -22.94 -7.45 -38.46
N SER A 144 -22.78 -7.43 -37.14
CA SER A 144 -23.34 -8.41 -36.23
C SER A 144 -24.00 -7.72 -35.03
N PRO A 145 -25.16 -8.19 -34.56
CA PRO A 145 -25.74 -7.75 -33.29
C PRO A 145 -25.02 -8.34 -32.06
N GLU A 146 -24.02 -9.20 -32.28
CA GLU A 146 -23.25 -9.86 -31.22
C GLU A 146 -22.11 -8.98 -30.70
N HIS A 147 -21.84 -9.06 -29.40
CA HIS A 147 -20.74 -8.36 -28.75
C HIS A 147 -19.51 -9.27 -28.66
N PHE A 148 -18.41 -8.88 -29.29
CA PHE A 148 -17.12 -9.57 -29.18
C PHE A 148 -16.29 -8.90 -28.11
N VAL A 149 -16.06 -9.57 -26.98
CA VAL A 149 -15.50 -8.94 -25.78
C VAL A 149 -14.28 -9.71 -25.30
N LEU A 150 -13.23 -9.01 -24.87
CA LEU A 150 -12.11 -9.64 -24.19
C LEU A 150 -12.47 -10.00 -22.75
N ARG A 151 -12.16 -11.23 -22.35
CA ARG A 151 -12.38 -11.71 -20.98
C ARG A 151 -11.32 -12.67 -20.50
N LYS A 152 -11.23 -12.86 -19.19
CA LYS A 152 -10.52 -13.97 -18.55
C LYS A 152 -11.28 -15.28 -18.72
N ASN A 153 -10.58 -16.30 -19.20
CA ASN A 153 -11.06 -17.68 -19.17
C ASN A 153 -10.83 -18.35 -17.81
N GLY A 154 -11.24 -19.61 -17.66
CA GLY A 154 -11.11 -20.35 -16.39
C GLY A 154 -9.66 -20.64 -15.95
N VAL A 155 -8.66 -20.24 -16.73
CA VAL A 155 -7.22 -20.37 -16.43
C VAL A 155 -6.53 -19.00 -16.49
N ASN A 156 -7.28 -17.91 -16.29
CA ASN A 156 -6.80 -16.52 -16.27
C ASN A 156 -6.06 -16.06 -17.55
N LYS A 157 -6.31 -16.68 -18.70
CA LYS A 157 -5.86 -16.16 -20.00
C LYS A 157 -6.92 -15.27 -20.63
N ILE A 158 -6.48 -14.21 -21.31
CA ILE A 158 -7.36 -13.32 -22.05
C ILE A 158 -7.77 -13.99 -23.36
N VAL A 159 -9.07 -14.04 -23.62
CA VAL A 159 -9.68 -14.59 -24.83
C VAL A 159 -10.77 -13.65 -25.32
N ALA A 160 -11.00 -13.63 -26.63
CA ALA A 160 -12.20 -13.02 -27.20
C ALA A 160 -13.36 -14.02 -27.11
N ASP A 161 -14.49 -13.57 -26.58
CA ASP A 161 -15.72 -14.36 -26.50
C ASP A 161 -16.90 -13.58 -27.08
N CYS A 162 -17.97 -14.29 -27.44
CA CYS A 162 -19.16 -13.72 -28.07
C CYS A 162 -20.35 -13.71 -27.10
N TYR A 163 -21.00 -12.55 -26.97
CA TYR A 163 -22.18 -12.35 -26.14
C TYR A 163 -23.36 -11.82 -26.96
N LEU A 164 -24.55 -12.37 -26.70
CA LEU A 164 -25.79 -11.97 -27.39
C LEU A 164 -26.51 -10.78 -26.72
N SER A 165 -26.03 -10.31 -25.57
CA SER A 165 -26.65 -9.22 -24.82
C SER A 165 -25.62 -8.40 -24.06
N ASN A 166 -25.98 -7.17 -23.69
CA ASN A 166 -25.15 -6.24 -22.90
C ASN A 166 -24.83 -6.71 -21.47
N ASN A 167 -25.33 -7.87 -21.03
CA ASN A 167 -25.05 -8.39 -19.68
C ASN A 167 -23.56 -8.69 -19.47
N TRP A 168 -22.78 -8.79 -20.55
CA TRP A 168 -21.34 -8.98 -20.49
C TRP A 168 -20.61 -7.88 -19.70
N LYS A 169 -21.15 -6.66 -19.66
CA LYS A 169 -20.59 -5.53 -18.88
C LYS A 169 -20.61 -5.79 -17.36
N LEU A 170 -21.52 -6.65 -16.90
CA LEU A 170 -21.68 -7.00 -15.49
C LEU A 170 -20.77 -8.16 -15.04
N TYR A 171 -20.15 -8.87 -15.98
CA TYR A 171 -19.33 -10.03 -15.63
C TYR A 171 -17.93 -9.59 -15.25
N LYS A 172 -17.54 -9.77 -13.98
CA LYS A 172 -16.20 -9.38 -13.49
C LYS A 172 -15.03 -9.97 -14.27
N ASN A 173 -15.23 -11.06 -15.03
CA ASN A 173 -14.19 -11.62 -15.88
C ASN A 173 -13.97 -10.86 -17.20
N THR A 174 -14.83 -9.89 -17.55
CA THR A 174 -14.62 -8.93 -18.65
C THR A 174 -13.89 -7.67 -18.19
N TRP A 175 -13.69 -7.50 -16.89
CA TRP A 175 -12.95 -6.39 -16.30
C TRP A 175 -11.46 -6.77 -16.23
N LEU A 176 -10.67 -6.13 -17.07
CA LEU A 176 -9.27 -6.46 -17.32
C LEU A 176 -8.37 -5.29 -16.96
N THR A 177 -7.15 -5.58 -16.53
CA THR A 177 -6.15 -4.53 -16.30
C THR A 177 -5.49 -4.14 -17.63
N GLU A 178 -4.94 -2.94 -17.70
CA GLU A 178 -4.19 -2.49 -18.89
C GLU A 178 -3.08 -3.49 -19.27
N SER A 179 -2.36 -4.01 -18.25
CA SER A 179 -1.27 -4.95 -18.47
C SER A 179 -1.75 -6.29 -19.04
N GLU A 180 -2.93 -6.77 -18.63
CA GLU A 180 -3.53 -8.00 -19.15
C GLU A 180 -3.94 -7.86 -20.62
N ILE A 181 -4.52 -6.71 -20.99
CA ILE A 181 -4.91 -6.43 -22.37
C ILE A 181 -3.66 -6.28 -23.24
N LYS A 182 -2.70 -5.43 -22.83
CA LYS A 182 -1.52 -5.12 -23.64
C LYS A 182 -0.54 -6.28 -23.81
N LYS A 183 -0.62 -7.31 -22.96
CA LYS A 183 0.24 -8.49 -23.06
C LYS A 183 0.06 -9.26 -24.36
N ASP A 184 -1.19 -9.55 -24.73
CA ASP A 184 -1.52 -10.39 -25.89
C ASP A 184 -2.44 -9.67 -26.92
N PHE A 185 -3.07 -8.56 -26.52
CA PHE A 185 -4.08 -7.84 -27.31
C PHE A 185 -3.84 -6.31 -27.31
N GLU A 186 -2.57 -5.88 -27.38
CA GLU A 186 -2.21 -4.44 -27.40
C GLU A 186 -2.98 -3.63 -28.46
N TRP A 187 -3.22 -4.22 -29.64
CA TRP A 187 -4.00 -3.59 -30.71
C TRP A 187 -5.45 -3.27 -30.32
N ALA A 188 -6.04 -4.04 -29.40
CA ALA A 188 -7.41 -3.86 -28.96
C ALA A 188 -7.56 -2.78 -27.88
N TRP A 189 -6.44 -2.26 -27.35
CA TRP A 189 -6.43 -1.19 -26.34
C TRP A 189 -7.16 0.08 -26.80
N GLN A 190 -7.21 0.34 -28.11
CA GLN A 190 -7.96 1.46 -28.68
C GLN A 190 -9.48 1.40 -28.43
N PHE A 191 -10.00 0.22 -28.05
CA PHE A 191 -11.41 0.00 -27.72
C PHE A 191 -11.65 -0.16 -26.21
N ALA A 192 -10.65 0.13 -25.38
CA ALA A 192 -10.77 0.01 -23.93
C ALA A 192 -11.64 1.12 -23.34
N GLU A 193 -12.67 0.73 -22.58
CA GLU A 193 -13.51 1.62 -21.79
C GLU A 193 -13.23 1.40 -20.29
N GLU A 194 -12.91 2.45 -19.56
CA GLU A 194 -12.68 2.40 -18.10
C GLU A 194 -13.98 1.99 -17.39
N VAL A 195 -13.86 1.08 -16.42
CA VAL A 195 -14.97 0.67 -15.56
C VAL A 195 -15.06 1.66 -14.40
N GLU A 196 -16.13 2.45 -14.36
CA GLU A 196 -16.45 3.30 -13.21
C GLU A 196 -17.08 2.44 -12.11
N GLU A 197 -16.43 2.34 -10.93
CA GLU A 197 -16.96 1.66 -9.73
C GLU A 197 -18.08 2.45 -9.03
#